data_AF-A0A7C5I8N5-F1
#
_entry.id   AF-A0A7C5I8N5-F1
#
_cell.length_a   1.000
_cell.length_b   1.000
_cell.length_c   1.000
_cell.angle_alpha   90.00
_cell.angle_beta   90.00
_cell.angle_gamma   90.00
#
_symmetry.space_group_name_H-M   'P 1'
#
loop_
_entity.id
_entity.type
_entity.pdbx_description
1 polymer ?
#
loop_
_entity_poly.entity_id
_entity_poly.type
_entity_poly.pdbx_seq_one_letter_code
_entity_poly.pdbx_strand_id
1 'polypeptide(L)'
;CSKVLVAAMEDLNQDKPLLAHCIELNRLEDTADKLVRRVLAELFRSEIRPIALIKVKEVYEVLEATTDRCEDVADTLQGVVVKNS
;
A
#
# COMPACT_ATOMS: atom_id res chain seq x y z
N CYS A 1 6.30 -0.53 0.77
CA CYS A 1 5.92 -0.03 -0.57
C CYS A 1 6.97 0.88 -1.21
N SER A 2 7.37 2.00 -0.59
CA SER A 2 8.24 3.02 -1.23
C SER A 2 9.51 2.48 -1.91
N LYS A 3 10.25 1.57 -1.28
CA LYS A 3 11.46 0.97 -1.89
C LYS A 3 11.16 0.18 -3.17
N VAL A 4 10.07 -0.59 -3.16
CA VAL A 4 9.64 -1.38 -4.32
C VAL A 4 9.15 -0.46 -5.42
N LEU A 5 8.43 0.61 -5.05
CA LEU A 5 7.97 1.62 -5.99
C LEU A 5 9.14 2.31 -6.70
N VAL A 6 10.18 2.71 -5.95
CA VAL A 6 11.39 3.31 -6.54
C VAL A 6 12.07 2.33 -7.51
N ALA A 7 12.24 1.07 -7.11
CA ALA A 7 12.82 0.05 -7.99
C ALA A 7 11.98 -0.18 -9.26
N ALA A 8 10.65 -0.16 -9.15
CA ALA A 8 9.75 -0.28 -10.29
C ALA A 8 9.92 0.89 -11.28
N MET A 9 10.07 2.12 -10.77
CA MET A 9 10.30 3.31 -11.60
C MET A 9 11.68 3.28 -12.29
N GLU A 10 12.71 2.78 -11.60
CA GLU A 10 14.04 2.60 -12.17
C GLU A 10 14.03 1.56 -13.30
N ASP A 11 13.36 0.43 -13.08
CA ASP A 11 13.24 -0.64 -14.07
C ASP A 11 12.35 -0.23 -15.26
N LEU A 12 11.33 0.62 -15.04
CA LEU A 12 10.53 1.21 -16.12
C LEU A 12 11.42 2.05 -17.04
N ASN A 13 12.29 2.89 -16.47
CA ASN A 13 13.20 3.75 -17.24
C ASN A 13 14.27 2.95 -18.01
N GLN A 14 14.44 1.67 -17.71
CA GLN A 14 15.38 0.75 -18.37
C GLN A 14 14.68 -0.29 -19.25
N ASP A 15 13.38 -0.12 -19.52
CA ASP A 15 12.55 -1.05 -20.29
C ASP A 15 12.61 -2.51 -19.77
N LYS A 16 12.71 -2.68 -18.45
CA LYS A 16 12.76 -4.00 -17.81
C LYS A 16 11.38 -4.50 -17.39
N PRO A 17 11.22 -5.82 -17.17
CA PRO A 17 9.95 -6.39 -16.70
C PRO A 17 9.51 -5.82 -15.35
N LEU A 18 8.27 -5.33 -15.27
CA LEU A 18 7.71 -4.70 -14.06
C LEU A 18 6.78 -5.61 -13.25
N LEU A 19 6.35 -6.74 -13.82
CA LEU A 19 5.30 -7.59 -13.24
C LEU A 19 5.60 -8.02 -11.80
N ALA A 20 6.85 -8.36 -11.50
CA ALA A 20 7.26 -8.76 -10.15
C ALA A 20 7.13 -7.62 -9.13
N HIS A 21 7.44 -6.38 -9.52
CA HIS A 21 7.27 -5.21 -8.66
C HIS A 21 5.80 -4.91 -8.41
N CYS A 22 4.95 -5.01 -9.44
CA CYS A 22 3.50 -4.82 -9.28
C CYS A 22 2.90 -5.87 -8.32
N ILE A 23 3.26 -7.15 -8.47
CA ILE A 23 2.80 -8.22 -7.55
C ILE A 23 3.23 -7.92 -6.10
N GLU A 24 4.46 -7.48 -5.90
CA GLU A 24 4.97 -7.17 -4.56
C GLU A 24 4.29 -5.92 -3.96
N LEU A 25 3.98 -4.90 -4.77
CA LEU A 25 3.23 -3.73 -4.31
C LEU A 25 1.84 -4.10 -3.84
N ASN A 26 1.09 -4.87 -4.63
CA ASN A 26 -0.24 -5.35 -4.22
C ASN A 26 -0.15 -6.21 -2.95
N ARG A 27 0.83 -7.12 -2.84
CA ARG A 27 1.03 -7.93 -1.61
C ARG A 27 1.25 -7.08 -0.37
N LEU A 28 2.00 -5.98 -0.49
CA LEU A 28 2.32 -5.08 0.62
C LEU A 28 1.12 -4.22 1.03
N GLU A 29 0.35 -3.72 0.05
CA GLU A 29 -0.95 -3.07 0.29
C GLU A 29 -1.88 -4.03 1.02
N ASP A 30 -2.04 -5.25 0.49
CA ASP A 30 -2.91 -6.30 1.04
C ASP A 30 -2.59 -6.63 2.50
N THR A 31 -1.32 -6.48 2.88
CA THR A 31 -0.83 -6.70 4.23
C THR A 31 -1.15 -5.51 5.14
N ALA A 32 -0.98 -4.29 4.64
CA ALA A 32 -1.30 -3.06 5.36
C ALA A 32 -2.82 -2.96 5.63
N ASP A 33 -3.64 -3.25 4.62
CA ASP A 33 -5.09 -3.26 4.70
C ASP A 33 -5.61 -4.22 5.77
N LYS A 34 -5.10 -5.46 5.76
CA LYS A 34 -5.43 -6.47 6.77
C LYS A 34 -4.98 -6.07 8.17
N LEU A 35 -3.81 -5.43 8.30
CA LEU A 35 -3.30 -4.94 9.57
C LEU A 35 -4.18 -3.83 10.13
N VAL A 36 -4.53 -2.83 9.30
CA VAL A 36 -5.36 -1.69 9.71
C VAL A 36 -6.73 -2.18 10.16
N ARG A 37 -7.40 -3.05 9.38
CA ARG A 37 -8.68 -3.64 9.78
C ARG A 37 -8.61 -4.37 11.12
N ARG A 38 -7.54 -5.13 11.36
CA ARG A 38 -7.32 -5.81 12.65
C ARG A 38 -7.13 -4.82 13.79
N VAL A 39 -6.24 -3.84 13.62
CA VAL A 39 -5.91 -2.84 14.63
C VAL A 39 -7.15 -2.03 14.99
N LEU A 40 -7.94 -1.58 14.01
CA LEU A 40 -9.19 -0.87 14.28
C LEU A 40 -10.15 -1.74 15.07
N ALA A 41 -10.35 -3.01 14.67
CA ALA A 41 -11.22 -3.93 15.41
C ALA A 41 -10.78 -4.13 16.88
N GLU A 42 -9.48 -4.17 17.14
CA GLU A 42 -8.92 -4.26 18.50
C GLU A 42 -9.09 -2.95 19.28
N LEU A 43 -8.80 -1.81 18.66
CA LEU A 43 -8.94 -0.49 19.29
C LEU A 43 -10.37 -0.23 19.77
N PHE A 44 -11.37 -0.55 18.93
CA PHE A 44 -12.78 -0.36 19.28
C PHE A 44 -13.31 -1.35 20.34
N ARG A 45 -12.60 -2.45 20.60
CA ARG A 45 -12.92 -3.40 21.68
C ARG A 45 -12.22 -3.05 23.01
N SER A 46 -11.19 -2.22 22.96
CA SER A 46 -10.40 -1.83 24.13
C SER A 46 -11.02 -0.64 24.88
N GLU A 47 -10.90 -0.62 26.21
CA GLU A 47 -11.31 0.54 27.04
C GLU A 47 -10.27 1.67 27.00
N ILE A 48 -10.05 2.24 25.80
CA ILE A 48 -9.16 3.39 25.62
C ILE A 48 -9.95 4.70 25.59
N ARG A 49 -9.31 5.79 26.04
CA ARG A 49 -9.92 7.12 26.00
C ARG A 49 -10.22 7.52 24.53
N PRO A 50 -11.39 8.12 24.23
CA PRO A 50 -11.78 8.44 22.86
C PRO A 50 -10.75 9.26 22.06
N ILE A 51 -10.11 10.24 22.71
CA ILE A 51 -9.06 11.06 22.05
C ILE A 51 -7.84 10.21 21.66
N ALA A 52 -7.47 9.23 22.47
CA ALA A 52 -6.37 8.32 22.15
C ALA A 52 -6.75 7.38 21.00
N LEU A 53 -7.98 6.86 21.01
CA LEU A 53 -8.53 6.05 19.91
C LEU A 53 -8.45 6.79 18.58
N ILE A 54 -8.94 8.03 18.53
CA ILE A 54 -8.92 8.86 17.32
C ILE A 54 -7.49 9.04 16.83
N LYS A 55 -6.55 9.42 17.71
CA LYS A 55 -5.15 9.64 17.32
C LYS A 55 -4.51 8.39 16.71
N VAL A 56 -4.74 7.21 17.28
CA VAL A 56 -4.15 5.97 16.78
C VAL A 56 -4.81 5.58 15.45
N LYS A 57 -6.14 5.63 15.36
CA LYS A 57 -6.89 5.38 14.12
C LYS A 57 -6.35 6.22 12.96
N GLU A 58 -6.24 7.54 13.14
CA GLU A 58 -5.79 8.45 12.09
C GLU A 58 -4.37 8.11 11.58
N VAL A 59 -3.45 7.70 12.48
CA VAL A 59 -2.10 7.29 12.06
C VAL A 59 -2.15 6.03 11.19
N TYR A 60 -2.94 5.02 11.57
CA TYR A 60 -3.04 3.78 10.80
C TYR A 60 -3.73 4.01 9.43
N GLU A 61 -4.77 4.85 9.38
CA GLU A 61 -5.43 5.20 8.11
C GLU A 61 -4.49 5.97 7.17
N VAL A 62 -3.65 6.88 7.69
CA VAL A 62 -2.64 7.54 6.84
C VAL A 62 -1.62 6.54 6.30
N LEU A 63 -1.23 5.54 7.09
CA LEU A 63 -0.31 4.49 6.64
C LEU A 63 -0.94 3.60 5.55
N GLU A 64 -2.19 3.19 5.73
CA GLU A 64 -2.99 2.46 4.73
C GLU A 64 -3.11 3.27 3.43
N ALA A 65 -3.56 4.53 3.52
CA ALA A 65 -3.69 5.41 2.37
C ALA A 65 -2.36 5.60 1.63
N THR A 66 -1.23 5.56 2.35
CA THR A 66 0.10 5.63 1.72
C THR A 66 0.44 4.36 0.94
N THR A 67 0.05 3.18 1.44
CA THR A 67 0.26 1.93 0.72
C THR A 67 -0.68 1.78 -0.47
N ASP A 68 -1.93 2.21 -0.35
CA ASP A 68 -2.94 2.29 -1.41
C ASP A 68 -2.45 3.18 -2.57
N ARG A 69 -1.90 4.37 -2.28
CA ARG A 69 -1.28 5.21 -3.32
C ARG A 69 -0.10 4.55 -4.04
N CYS A 70 0.59 3.60 -3.41
CA CYS A 70 1.65 2.85 -4.09
C CYS A 70 1.07 1.76 -5.01
N GLU A 71 -0.07 1.15 -4.66
CA GLU A 71 -0.81 0.22 -5.50
C GLU A 71 -1.39 0.94 -6.72
N ASP A 72 -1.99 2.13 -6.57
CA ASP A 72 -2.50 2.94 -7.69
C ASP A 72 -1.46 3.13 -8.81
N VAL A 73 -0.19 3.34 -8.41
CA VAL A 73 0.93 3.44 -9.35
C VAL A 73 1.25 2.08 -9.97
N ALA A 74 1.25 1.00 -9.18
CA ALA A 74 1.46 -0.36 -9.67
C ALA A 74 0.44 -0.77 -10.75
N ASP A 75 -0.83 -0.45 -10.52
CA ASP A 75 -1.93 -0.69 -11.46
C ASP A 75 -1.76 0.12 -12.75
N THR A 76 -1.34 1.39 -12.61
CA THR A 76 -1.01 2.23 -13.77
C THR A 76 0.15 1.62 -14.58
N LEU A 77 1.20 1.14 -13.91
CA LEU A 77 2.35 0.50 -14.56
C LEU A 77 1.95 -0.81 -15.27
N GLN A 78 1.12 -1.65 -14.64
CA GLN A 78 0.57 -2.84 -15.31
C GLN A 78 -0.19 -2.47 -16.58
N GLY A 79 -1.02 -1.42 -16.52
CA GLY A 79 -1.76 -0.93 -17.67
C GLY A 79 -0.85 -0.49 -18.83
N VAL A 80 0.30 0.13 -18.53
CA VAL A 80 1.31 0.50 -19.54
C VAL A 80 1.95 -0.75 -20.15
N VAL A 81 2.36 -1.71 -19.34
CA VAL A 81 3.00 -2.96 -19.81
C VAL A 81 2.07 -3.74 -20.73
N VAL A 82 0.80 -3.91 -20.34
CA VAL A 82 -0.19 -4.66 -21.14
C VAL A 82 -0.46 -3.99 -22.49
N LYS A 83 -0.47 -2.66 -22.55
CA LYS A 83 -0.71 -1.91 -23.80
C LYS A 83 0.48 -1.90 -24.76
N ASN A 84 1.68 -2.11 -24.25
CA ASN A 84 2.93 -2.13 -25.02
C ASN A 84 3.48 -3.56 -25.22
N SER A 85 2.67 -4.59 -24.92
CA SER A 85 2.95 -6.01 -25.20
C SER A 85 2.38 -6.47 -26.54
#